data_AF-A0A259ICZ3-F1
#
_entry.id   AF-A0A259ICZ3-F1
#
_cell.length_a   1.000
_cell.length_b   1.000
_cell.length_c   1.000
_cell.angle_alpha   90.00
_cell.angle_beta   90.00
_cell.angle_gamma   90.00
#
_symmetry.space_group_name_H-M   'P 1'
#
loop_
_entity.id
_entity.type
_entity.pdbx_description
1 polymer ?
#
loop_
_entity_poly.entity_id
_entity_poly.type
_entity_poly.pdbx_seq_one_letter_code
_entity_poly.pdbx_strand_id
1 'polypeptide(L)'
;MAIINPSSNYGTVTIVGVGLIGASLGLALKKAGVVNQVLGVGRSAQNLDQALKMGAIDAIVDLVEATKQSDVIVLCVPVAQMRAAFEVIEPHL
;
A
#
# COMPACT_ATOMS: atom_id res chain seq x y z
N MET A 1 9.83 13.81 8.57
CA MET A 1 8.91 14.90 8.20
C MET A 1 8.57 14.71 6.74
N ALA A 2 7.38 14.22 6.41
CA ALA A 2 6.93 14.08 5.03
C ALA A 2 6.30 15.41 4.60
N ILE A 3 6.78 15.98 3.50
CA ILE A 3 6.13 17.15 2.88
C ILE A 3 5.08 16.58 1.94
N ILE A 4 3.84 16.50 2.41
CA ILE A 4 2.70 16.04 1.61
C ILE A 4 1.87 17.28 1.29
N ASN A 5 1.61 17.53 0.01
CA ASN A 5 0.82 18.68 -0.42
C ASN A 5 -0.66 18.43 -0.07
N PRO A 6 -1.28 19.27 0.79
CA PRO A 6 -2.67 19.06 1.24
C PRO A 6 -3.71 19.21 0.11
N SER A 7 -3.35 19.75 -1.04
CA SER A 7 -4.24 19.81 -2.21
C SER A 7 -4.21 18.53 -3.07
N SER A 8 -3.34 17.57 -2.74
CA SER A 8 -3.21 16.31 -3.50
C SER A 8 -4.13 15.23 -2.93
N ASN A 9 -4.85 14.51 -3.80
CA ASN A 9 -5.53 13.27 -3.46
C ASN A 9 -5.03 12.17 -4.39
N TYR A 10 -4.51 11.08 -3.81
CA TYR A 10 -3.99 9.93 -4.53
C TYR A 10 -5.04 8.82 -4.68
N GLY A 11 -6.31 9.06 -4.32
CA GLY A 11 -7.39 8.10 -4.51
C GLY A 11 -7.18 6.83 -3.69
N THR A 12 -7.23 5.69 -4.35
CA THR A 12 -6.96 4.37 -3.73
C THR A 12 -5.48 4.02 -3.90
N VAL A 13 -4.78 3.87 -2.77
CA VAL A 13 -3.35 3.53 -2.75
C VAL A 13 -3.14 2.12 -2.24
N THR A 14 -2.48 1.26 -3.01
CA THR A 14 -2.00 -0.04 -2.50
C THR A 14 -0.59 0.06 -1.96
N ILE A 15 -0.34 -0.58 -0.82
CA ILE A 15 0.98 -0.80 -0.24
C ILE A 15 1.33 -2.29 -0.34
N VAL A 16 2.31 -2.62 -1.17
CA VAL A 16 2.82 -3.99 -1.33
C VAL A 16 4.01 -4.18 -0.40
N GLY A 17 3.86 -5.00 0.64
CA GLY A 17 4.86 -5.15 1.70
C GLY A 17 4.50 -4.34 2.94
N VAL A 18 3.41 -4.71 3.61
CA VAL A 18 2.93 -4.06 4.84
C VAL A 18 3.76 -4.50 6.06
N GLY A 19 5.01 -4.05 6.12
CA GLY A 19 5.89 -4.16 7.30
C GLY A 19 5.98 -2.84 8.05
N LEU A 20 7.12 -2.57 8.71
CA LEU A 20 7.36 -1.30 9.41
C LEU A 20 7.25 -0.09 8.47
N ILE A 21 7.90 -0.15 7.30
CA ILE A 21 7.88 0.97 6.32
C ILE A 21 6.50 1.13 5.71
N GLY A 22 5.91 0.05 5.19
CA GLY A 22 4.60 0.09 4.55
C GLY A 22 3.49 0.56 5.49
N ALA A 23 3.44 0.06 6.72
CA ALA A 23 2.44 0.49 7.70
C ALA A 23 2.63 1.96 8.12
N SER A 24 3.87 2.40 8.32
CA SER A 24 4.17 3.82 8.63
C SER A 24 3.74 4.75 7.50
N LEU A 25 3.96 4.35 6.24
CA LEU A 25 3.50 5.10 5.08
C LEU A 25 1.97 5.18 5.02
N GLY A 26 1.26 4.07 5.20
CA GLY A 26 -0.20 4.05 5.21
C GLY A 26 -0.79 4.98 6.26
N LEU A 27 -0.24 4.96 7.47
CA LEU A 27 -0.61 5.89 8.54
C LEU A 27 -0.31 7.35 8.18
N ALA A 28 0.84 7.64 7.57
CA ALA A 28 1.21 8.98 7.18
C ALA A 28 0.29 9.55 6.09
N LEU A 29 -0.06 8.74 5.08
CA LEU A 29 -0.98 9.10 4.00
C LEU A 29 -2.38 9.41 4.54
N LYS A 30 -2.89 8.54 5.42
CA LYS A 30 -4.19 8.76 6.08
C LYS A 30 -4.18 9.98 6.99
N LYS A 31 -3.14 10.15 7.81
CA LYS A 31 -2.99 11.32 8.68
C LYS A 31 -2.93 12.63 7.89
N ALA A 32 -2.39 12.62 6.69
CA ALA A 32 -2.35 13.78 5.81
C ALA A 32 -3.66 14.03 5.06
N GLY A 33 -4.61 13.08 5.07
CA GLY A 33 -5.91 13.23 4.40
C GLY A 33 -5.82 13.24 2.87
N VAL A 34 -4.77 12.63 2.30
CA VAL A 34 -4.48 12.67 0.86
C VAL A 34 -4.83 11.38 0.12
N VAL A 35 -5.56 10.47 0.76
CA VAL A 35 -6.00 9.19 0.21
C VAL A 35 -7.45 8.93 0.60
N ASN A 36 -8.20 8.30 -0.30
CA ASN A 36 -9.56 7.84 -0.01
C ASN A 36 -9.53 6.47 0.67
N GLN A 37 -8.63 5.59 0.22
CA GLN A 37 -8.52 4.22 0.71
C GLN A 37 -7.07 3.74 0.59
N VAL A 38 -6.64 2.94 1.55
CA VAL A 38 -5.34 2.27 1.53
C VAL A 38 -5.54 0.76 1.53
N LEU A 39 -5.09 0.08 0.49
CA LEU A 39 -5.12 -1.39 0.39
C LEU A 39 -3.75 -1.97 0.77
N GLY A 40 -3.75 -3.13 1.43
CA GLY A 40 -2.55 -3.81 1.87
C GLY A 40 -2.34 -5.14 1.17
N VAL A 41 -1.15 -5.35 0.60
CA VAL A 41 -0.71 -6.64 0.05
C VAL A 41 0.51 -7.12 0.83
N GLY A 42 0.52 -8.39 1.25
CA GLY A 42 1.63 -8.95 2.00
C GLY A 42 1.54 -10.46 2.18
N ARG A 43 2.65 -11.06 2.61
CA ARG A 43 2.73 -12.51 2.87
C ARG A 43 2.47 -12.88 4.34
N SER A 44 2.75 -11.96 5.26
CA SER A 44 2.55 -12.18 6.69
C SER A 44 1.15 -11.73 7.08
N ALA A 45 0.25 -12.69 7.31
CA ALA A 45 -1.09 -12.41 7.82
C ALA A 45 -1.05 -11.61 9.14
N GLN A 46 -0.11 -11.96 10.04
CA GLN A 46 0.08 -11.25 11.30
C GLN A 46 0.37 -9.76 11.10
N ASN A 47 1.24 -9.39 10.15
CA ASN A 47 1.55 -7.99 9.90
C ASN A 47 0.36 -7.25 9.28
N LEU A 48 -0.36 -7.91 8.37
CA LEU A 48 -1.53 -7.35 7.71
C LEU A 48 -2.67 -7.11 8.71
N ASP A 49 -2.95 -8.07 9.57
CA ASP A 49 -3.95 -7.94 10.65
C ASP A 49 -3.59 -6.80 11.60
N GLN A 50 -2.31 -6.70 11.97
CA GLN A 50 -1.84 -5.61 12.82
C GLN A 50 -1.98 -4.24 12.13
N ALA A 51 -1.67 -4.16 10.83
CA ALA A 51 -1.81 -2.95 10.03
C ALA A 51 -3.27 -2.52 9.87
N LEU A 52 -4.19 -3.47 9.69
CA LEU A 52 -5.64 -3.23 9.72
C LEU A 52 -6.09 -2.67 11.08
N LYS A 53 -5.68 -3.32 12.18
CA LYS A 53 -6.06 -2.92 13.54
C LYS A 53 -5.58 -1.52 13.92
N MET A 54 -4.39 -1.12 13.45
CA MET A 54 -3.88 0.24 13.68
C MET A 54 -4.44 1.27 12.69
N GLY A 55 -5.24 0.84 11.71
CA GLY A 55 -5.78 1.70 10.66
C GLY A 55 -4.74 2.13 9.62
N ALA A 56 -3.59 1.47 9.50
CA ALA A 56 -2.60 1.76 8.46
C ALA A 56 -3.10 1.38 7.06
N ILE A 57 -3.93 0.34 6.98
CA ILE A 57 -4.64 -0.11 5.76
C ILE A 57 -6.13 -0.26 6.08
N ASP A 58 -6.98 -0.16 5.07
CA ASP A 58 -8.44 -0.33 5.16
C ASP A 58 -8.89 -1.75 4.79
N ALA A 59 -8.15 -2.41 3.89
CA ALA A 59 -8.44 -3.78 3.48
C ALA A 59 -7.17 -4.53 3.07
N ILE A 60 -7.22 -5.86 3.17
CA ILE A 60 -6.21 -6.77 2.62
C ILE A 60 -6.72 -7.26 1.28
N VAL A 61 -5.87 -7.19 0.26
CA VAL A 61 -6.16 -7.68 -1.09
C VAL A 61 -4.97 -8.48 -1.62
N ASP A 62 -5.17 -9.24 -2.68
CA ASP A 62 -4.06 -9.80 -3.43
C ASP A 62 -3.46 -8.79 -4.42
N LEU A 63 -2.32 -9.14 -5.02
CA LEU A 63 -1.58 -8.24 -5.90
C LEU A 63 -2.33 -7.96 -7.23
N VAL A 64 -3.20 -8.87 -7.67
CA VAL A 64 -3.99 -8.72 -8.92
C VAL A 64 -5.25 -7.89 -8.67
N GLU A 65 -5.86 -8.02 -7.50
CA GLU A 65 -6.95 -7.14 -7.06
C GLU A 65 -6.44 -5.71 -6.87
N ALA A 66 -5.24 -5.56 -6.29
CA ALA A 66 -4.59 -4.28 -6.12
C ALA A 66 -4.38 -3.54 -7.46
N THR A 67 -3.93 -4.23 -8.52
CA THR A 67 -3.70 -3.60 -9.83
C THR A 67 -4.97 -3.04 -10.47
N LYS A 68 -6.13 -3.61 -10.13
CA LYS A 68 -7.44 -3.18 -10.68
C LYS A 68 -8.07 -2.03 -9.91
N GLN A 69 -7.76 -1.91 -8.62
CA GLN A 69 -8.44 -0.98 -7.71
C GLN A 69 -7.62 0.27 -7.38
N SER A 70 -6.31 0.24 -7.61
CA SER A 70 -5.40 1.28 -7.14
C SER A 70 -5.10 2.31 -8.22
N ASP A 71 -5.13 3.58 -7.83
CA ASP A 71 -4.57 4.68 -8.61
C ASP A 71 -3.04 4.74 -8.45
N VAL A 72 -2.54 4.31 -7.28
CA VAL A 72 -1.11 4.27 -6.96
C VAL A 72 -0.76 2.96 -6.26
N ILE A 73 0.30 2.28 -6.73
CA ILE A 73 0.88 1.11 -6.06
C ILE A 73 2.26 1.47 -5.55
N VAL A 74 2.48 1.30 -4.24
CA VAL A 74 3.77 1.52 -3.59
C VAL A 74 4.39 0.19 -3.21
N LEU A 75 5.55 -0.11 -3.79
CA LEU A 75 6.33 -1.29 -3.48
C LEU A 75 7.23 -1.05 -2.25
N CYS A 76 6.84 -1.62 -1.12
CA CYS A 76 7.57 -1.63 0.14
C CYS A 76 8.17 -3.02 0.45
N VAL A 77 8.51 -3.79 -0.60
CA VAL A 77 9.17 -5.09 -0.48
C VAL A 77 10.69 -4.95 -0.55
N PRO A 78 11.47 -5.92 -0.02
CA PRO A 78 12.92 -5.96 -0.24
C PRO A 78 13.26 -5.93 -1.73
N VAL A 79 14.35 -5.26 -2.11
CA VAL A 79 14.74 -5.08 -3.52
C VAL A 79 14.82 -6.40 -4.29
N ALA A 80 15.29 -7.48 -3.65
CA ALA A 80 15.35 -8.81 -4.25
C ALA A 80 13.97 -9.37 -4.67
N GLN A 81 12.88 -8.85 -4.12
CA GLN A 81 11.50 -9.25 -4.43
C GLN A 81 10.80 -8.28 -5.40
N MET A 82 11.42 -7.15 -5.78
CA MET A 82 10.82 -6.19 -6.72
C MET A 82 10.48 -6.83 -8.06
N ARG A 83 11.38 -7.65 -8.63
CA ARG A 83 11.16 -8.31 -9.93
C ARG A 83 9.89 -9.15 -9.92
N ALA A 84 9.73 -10.00 -8.91
CA ALA A 84 8.55 -10.87 -8.79
C ALA A 84 7.25 -10.06 -8.63
N ALA A 85 7.29 -8.92 -7.93
CA ALA A 85 6.13 -8.04 -7.85
C ALA A 85 5.81 -7.41 -9.22
N PHE A 86 6.82 -6.93 -9.96
CA PHE A 86 6.62 -6.35 -11.28
C PHE A 86 6.10 -7.35 -12.30
N GLU A 87 6.57 -8.60 -12.31
CA GLU A 87 6.09 -9.65 -13.23
C GLU A 87 4.58 -9.91 -13.07
N VAL A 88 4.02 -9.69 -11.88
CA VAL A 88 2.57 -9.81 -11.63
C VAL A 88 1.83 -8.52 -11.98
N ILE A 89 2.44 -7.35 -11.78
CA ILE A 89 1.81 -6.05 -12.00
C ILE A 89 1.80 -5.66 -13.49
N GLU A 90 2.90 -5.90 -14.21
CA GLU A 90 3.13 -5.50 -15.61
C GLU A 90 1.97 -5.88 -16.56
N PRO A 91 1.37 -7.09 -16.49
CA PRO A 91 0.27 -7.46 -17.39
C PRO A 91 -1.06 -6.73 -17.13
N HIS A 92 -1.13 -5.92 -16.07
CA HIS A 92 -2.34 -5.27 -15.59
C HIS A 92 -2.26 -3.73 -15.58
N LEU A 93 -1.15 -3.16 -16.05
CA LEU A 93 -0.96 -1.72 -16.29
C LEU A 93 -1.22 -1.37 -17.77
#